data_AF-A0A6L2KPF9-F1
#
_entry.id   AF-A0A6L2KPF9-F1
#
_cell.length_a   1.000
_cell.length_b   1.000
_cell.length_c   1.000
_cell.angle_alpha   90.00
_cell.angle_beta   90.00
_cell.angle_gamma   90.00
#
_symmetry.space_group_name_H-M   'P 1'
#
loop_
_entity.id
_entity.type
_entity.pdbx_description
1 polymer ?
#
loop_
_entity_poly.entity_id
_entity_poly.type
_entity_poly.pdbx_seq_one_letter_code
_entity_poly.pdbx_strand_id
1 'polypeptide(L)'
;MDTLLDKTLSRLIKSDLIAAFNELVRQDQLFLAMKVLSALKTEEGYKIDLNIYAKLVTAMARNGMGENIDELVKGVSVGDVVRADGRGVVTIVKALLAADKADATVRVYELLREGGCEVDDYLGRVLSRGLRRLGRKDVASEIDRELGRVVGGGMEKVGA
;
A
#
# COMPACT_ATOMS: atom_id res chain seq x y z
N MET A 1 13.42 -6.63 -26.74
CA MET A 1 12.06 -6.17 -26.40
C MET A 1 12.12 -5.00 -25.43
N ASP A 2 12.91 -5.11 -24.35
CA ASP A 2 13.05 -4.06 -23.33
C ASP A 2 13.57 -2.73 -23.88
N THR A 3 14.60 -2.74 -24.73
CA THR A 3 15.18 -1.51 -25.32
C THR A 3 14.23 -0.72 -26.24
N LEU A 4 13.23 -1.36 -26.84
CA LEU A 4 12.22 -0.65 -27.64
C LEU A 4 11.17 -0.02 -26.73
N LEU A 5 10.73 -0.76 -25.71
CA LEU A 5 9.75 -0.28 -24.74
C LEU A 5 10.30 0.91 -23.97
N ASP A 6 11.55 0.86 -23.52
CA ASP A 6 12.18 1.98 -22.81
C ASP A 6 12.21 3.26 -23.66
N LYS A 7 12.55 3.13 -24.96
CA LYS A 7 12.52 4.25 -25.92
C LYS A 7 11.11 4.79 -26.15
N THR A 8 10.09 3.93 -26.13
CA THR A 8 8.70 4.35 -26.28
C THR A 8 8.26 5.10 -25.02
N LEU A 9 8.52 4.56 -23.83
CA LEU A 9 8.10 5.15 -22.56
C LEU A 9 8.81 6.47 -22.26
N SER A 10 10.10 6.59 -22.60
CA SER A 10 10.87 7.81 -22.34
C SER A 10 10.43 9.03 -23.17
N ARG A 11 9.52 8.83 -24.14
CA ARG A 11 8.97 9.90 -25.00
C ARG A 11 7.56 10.30 -24.59
N LEU A 12 6.94 9.58 -23.66
CA LEU A 12 5.60 9.88 -23.17
C LEU A 12 5.70 10.91 -22.05
N ILE A 13 4.81 11.90 -22.08
CA ILE A 13 4.64 12.82 -20.95
C ILE A 13 3.96 12.09 -19.77
N LYS A 14 4.10 12.62 -18.55
CA LYS A 14 3.53 12.05 -17.33
C LYS A 14 2.06 11.62 -17.43
N SER A 15 1.19 12.42 -18.05
CA SER A 15 -0.23 12.08 -18.22
C SER A 15 -0.43 10.83 -19.08
N ASP A 16 0.38 10.68 -20.13
CA ASP A 16 0.29 9.57 -21.07
C ASP A 16 0.87 8.29 -20.47
N LEU A 17 1.93 8.41 -19.66
CA LEU A 17 2.43 7.30 -18.84
C LEU A 17 1.36 6.80 -17.87
N ILE A 18 0.64 7.71 -17.20
CA ILE A 18 -0.46 7.34 -16.30
C ILE A 18 -1.62 6.71 -17.07
N ALA A 19 -1.97 7.22 -18.25
CA ALA A 19 -3.02 6.64 -19.10
C ALA A 19 -2.64 5.22 -19.57
N ALA A 20 -1.42 5.05 -20.07
CA ALA A 20 -0.89 3.75 -20.49
C ALA A 20 -0.84 2.76 -19.32
N PHE A 21 -0.38 3.20 -18.14
CA PHE A 21 -0.41 2.39 -16.92
C PHE A 21 -1.82 1.90 -16.59
N ASN A 22 -2.81 2.80 -16.57
CA ASN A 22 -4.18 2.46 -16.23
C ASN A 22 -4.77 1.45 -17.23
N GLU A 23 -4.48 1.62 -18.52
CA GLU A 23 -4.96 0.71 -19.56
C GLU A 23 -4.28 -0.67 -19.47
N LEU A 24 -2.99 -0.73 -19.21
CA LEU A 24 -2.27 -2.00 -19.01
C LEU A 24 -2.77 -2.74 -17.77
N VAL A 25 -3.03 -2.03 -16.67
CA VAL A 25 -3.66 -2.63 -15.48
C VAL A 25 -5.06 -3.15 -15.81
N ARG A 26 -5.87 -2.40 -16.57
CA ARG A 26 -7.21 -2.82 -17.00
C ARG A 26 -7.17 -4.12 -17.82
N GLN A 27 -6.13 -4.31 -18.64
CA GLN A 27 -5.91 -5.50 -19.46
C GLN A 27 -5.12 -6.63 -18.76
N ASP A 28 -4.81 -6.50 -17.47
CA ASP A 28 -3.97 -7.44 -16.72
C ASP A 28 -2.56 -7.66 -17.31
N GLN A 29 -2.07 -6.68 -18.08
CA GLN A 29 -0.69 -6.65 -18.59
C GLN A 29 0.28 -6.15 -17.51
N LEU A 30 0.33 -6.85 -16.37
CA LEU A 30 0.92 -6.34 -15.12
C LEU A 30 2.44 -6.16 -15.18
N PHE A 31 3.16 -7.01 -15.91
CA PHE A 31 4.60 -6.81 -16.13
C PHE A 31 4.90 -5.54 -16.93
N LEU A 32 4.08 -5.22 -17.93
CA LEU A 32 4.20 -3.96 -18.67
C LEU A 32 3.80 -2.77 -17.78
N ALA A 33 2.73 -2.89 -17.00
CA ALA A 33 2.32 -1.85 -16.06
C ALA A 33 3.42 -1.53 -15.03
N MET A 34 4.15 -2.55 -14.53
CA MET A 34 5.31 -2.34 -13.66
C MET A 34 6.45 -1.60 -14.37
N LYS A 35 6.72 -1.90 -15.64
CA LYS A 35 7.72 -1.14 -16.43
C LYS A 35 7.31 0.31 -16.64
N VAL A 36 6.02 0.58 -16.89
CA VAL A 36 5.50 1.95 -16.95
C VAL A 36 5.64 2.66 -15.61
N LEU A 37 5.37 1.99 -14.49
CA LEU A 37 5.61 2.56 -13.16
C LEU A 37 7.10 2.90 -12.96
N SER A 38 8.02 2.04 -13.39
CA SER A 38 9.46 2.32 -13.32
C SER A 38 9.85 3.55 -14.15
N ALA A 39 9.32 3.70 -15.37
CA ALA A 39 9.53 4.89 -16.19
C ALA A 39 8.91 6.15 -15.54
N LEU A 40 7.71 6.04 -14.97
CA LEU A 40 7.06 7.13 -14.27
C LEU A 40 7.88 7.63 -13.08
N LYS A 41 8.58 6.74 -12.38
CA LYS A 41 9.50 7.08 -11.27
C LYS A 41 10.73 7.86 -11.71
N THR A 42 11.13 7.78 -12.98
CA THR A 42 12.30 8.51 -13.52
C THR A 42 11.94 9.92 -14.01
N GLU A 43 10.65 10.24 -14.11
CA GLU A 43 10.20 11.57 -14.52
C GLU A 43 10.61 12.65 -13.52
N GLU A 44 11.08 13.80 -14.03
CA GLU A 44 11.48 14.92 -13.20
C GLU A 44 10.31 15.43 -12.36
N GLY A 45 10.54 15.61 -11.06
CA GLY A 45 9.49 16.03 -10.12
C GLY A 45 8.41 14.98 -9.87
N TYR A 46 8.64 13.71 -10.23
CA TYR A 46 7.74 12.63 -9.84
C TYR A 46 7.59 12.58 -8.32
N LYS A 47 6.33 12.51 -7.89
CA LYS A 47 5.94 12.21 -6.52
C LYS A 47 5.25 10.87 -6.55
N ILE A 48 5.62 9.99 -5.64
CA ILE A 48 4.95 8.70 -5.50
C ILE A 48 3.45 8.92 -5.32
N ASP A 49 2.66 8.08 -6.00
CA ASP A 49 1.22 8.04 -5.84
C ASP A 49 0.83 6.65 -5.33
N LEU A 50 0.50 6.56 -4.04
CA LEU A 50 0.10 5.29 -3.43
C LEU A 50 -1.23 4.76 -4.01
N ASN A 51 -2.03 5.58 -4.70
CA ASN A 51 -3.20 5.09 -5.43
C ASN A 51 -2.79 4.28 -6.67
N ILE A 52 -1.72 4.65 -7.37
CA ILE A 52 -1.14 3.86 -8.46
C ILE A 52 -0.65 2.51 -7.94
N TYR A 53 0.03 2.50 -6.79
CA TYR A 53 0.45 1.27 -6.13
C TYR A 53 -0.75 0.39 -5.75
N ALA A 54 -1.80 0.99 -5.18
CA ALA A 54 -2.99 0.25 -4.76
C ALA A 54 -3.70 -0.41 -5.95
N LYS A 55 -3.75 0.25 -7.11
CA LYS A 55 -4.26 -0.34 -8.35
C LYS A 55 -3.44 -1.56 -8.78
N LEU A 56 -2.11 -1.47 -8.75
CA LEU A 56 -1.24 -2.62 -9.03
C LEU A 56 -1.44 -3.75 -8.04
N VAL A 57 -1.48 -3.46 -6.74
CA VAL A 57 -1.70 -4.47 -5.69
C VAL A 57 -3.02 -5.20 -5.92
N THR A 58 -4.09 -4.46 -6.16
CA THR A 58 -5.42 -5.04 -6.43
C THR A 58 -5.39 -5.94 -7.67
N ALA A 59 -4.75 -5.48 -8.75
CA ALA A 59 -4.66 -6.25 -9.99
C ALA A 59 -3.73 -7.46 -9.85
N MET A 60 -2.60 -7.36 -9.16
CA MET A 60 -1.71 -8.48 -8.86
C MET A 60 -2.41 -9.53 -8.01
N ALA A 61 -3.18 -9.11 -6.99
CA ALA A 61 -3.89 -10.02 -6.10
C ALA A 61 -4.91 -10.87 -6.88
N ARG A 62 -5.72 -10.26 -7.76
CA ARG A 62 -6.67 -11.02 -8.59
C ARG A 62 -6.00 -11.97 -9.59
N ASN A 63 -4.72 -11.75 -9.92
CA ASN A 63 -3.92 -12.61 -10.79
C ASN A 63 -2.99 -13.57 -10.02
N GLY A 64 -3.10 -13.65 -8.68
CA GLY A 64 -2.27 -14.53 -7.87
C GLY A 64 -0.79 -14.12 -7.77
N MET A 65 -0.43 -12.90 -8.13
CA MET A 65 0.95 -12.39 -8.15
C MET A 65 1.41 -11.90 -6.78
N GLY A 66 1.27 -12.75 -5.76
CA GLY A 66 1.55 -12.40 -4.37
C GLY A 66 2.99 -11.92 -4.14
N GLU A 67 3.98 -12.61 -4.68
CA GLU A 67 5.40 -12.24 -4.50
C GLU A 67 5.72 -10.87 -5.09
N ASN A 68 5.11 -10.53 -6.23
CA ASN A 68 5.29 -9.22 -6.84
C ASN A 68 4.70 -8.08 -6.01
N ILE A 69 3.64 -8.33 -5.24
CA ILE A 69 3.10 -7.35 -4.28
C ILE A 69 4.13 -7.09 -3.18
N ASP A 70 4.77 -8.14 -2.66
CA ASP A 70 5.76 -7.99 -1.59
C ASP A 70 6.99 -7.22 -2.09
N GLU A 71 7.49 -7.52 -3.29
CA GLU A 71 8.58 -6.77 -3.92
C GLU A 71 8.20 -5.31 -4.22
N LEU A 72 6.98 -5.06 -4.69
CA LEU A 72 6.49 -3.70 -4.92
C LEU A 72 6.49 -2.89 -3.62
N VAL A 73 6.05 -3.49 -2.51
CA VAL A 73 6.00 -2.81 -1.22
C VAL A 73 7.40 -2.62 -0.64
N LYS A 74 8.33 -3.58 -0.78
CA LYS A 74 9.75 -3.42 -0.37
C LYS A 74 10.40 -2.18 -1.00
N GLY A 75 10.00 -1.82 -2.23
CA GLY A 75 10.47 -0.63 -2.91
C GLY A 75 9.90 0.71 -2.40
N VAL A 76 8.94 0.70 -1.47
CA VAL A 76 8.38 1.91 -0.84
C VAL A 76 9.27 2.34 0.33
N SER A 77 9.63 3.62 0.38
CA SER A 77 10.45 4.23 1.44
C SER A 77 9.61 5.02 2.46
N VAL A 78 10.23 5.46 3.55
CA VAL A 78 9.59 6.37 4.53
C VAL A 78 9.18 7.68 3.85
N GLY A 79 10.08 8.26 3.05
CA GLY A 79 9.83 9.52 2.35
C GLY A 79 8.72 9.44 1.29
N ASP A 80 8.40 8.23 0.83
CA ASP A 80 7.28 8.00 -0.05
C ASP A 80 5.94 8.10 0.68
N VAL A 81 5.86 7.41 1.83
CA VAL A 81 4.68 7.39 2.68
C VAL A 81 4.39 8.78 3.25
N VAL A 82 5.42 9.49 3.70
CA VAL A 82 5.31 10.86 4.24
C VAL A 82 4.79 11.86 3.20
N ARG A 83 5.14 11.68 1.93
CA ARG A 83 4.70 12.58 0.84
C ARG A 83 3.33 12.22 0.27
N ALA A 84 2.84 11.01 0.53
CA ALA A 84 1.55 10.58 0.06
C ALA A 84 0.42 11.33 0.79
N ASP A 85 -0.71 11.53 0.12
CA ASP A 85 -1.90 12.02 0.80
C ASP A 85 -2.51 10.91 1.68
N GLY A 86 -3.22 11.30 2.75
CA GLY A 86 -3.83 10.34 3.67
C GLY A 86 -4.78 9.37 2.97
N ARG A 87 -5.42 9.80 1.88
CA ARG A 87 -6.26 8.93 1.05
C ARG A 87 -5.44 7.85 0.36
N GLY A 88 -4.30 8.19 -0.26
CA GLY A 88 -3.41 7.24 -0.90
C GLY A 88 -2.91 6.17 0.08
N VAL A 89 -2.54 6.58 1.30
CA VAL A 89 -2.15 5.66 2.38
C VAL A 89 -3.28 4.69 2.74
N VAL A 90 -4.49 5.22 2.97
CA VAL A 90 -5.67 4.38 3.23
C VAL A 90 -5.95 3.41 2.08
N THR A 91 -5.83 3.87 0.83
CA THR A 91 -6.12 3.05 -0.36
C THR A 91 -5.13 1.89 -0.48
N ILE A 92 -3.82 2.13 -0.31
CA ILE A 92 -2.83 1.04 -0.38
C ILE A 92 -2.99 0.04 0.76
N VAL A 93 -3.24 0.52 1.99
CA VAL A 93 -3.47 -0.36 3.15
C VAL A 93 -4.68 -1.26 2.90
N LYS A 94 -5.80 -0.71 2.40
CA LYS A 94 -6.97 -1.53 2.06
C LYS A 94 -6.67 -2.55 0.96
N ALA A 95 -5.91 -2.17 -0.06
CA ALA A 95 -5.53 -3.08 -1.14
C ALA A 95 -4.68 -4.24 -0.64
N LEU A 96 -3.68 -3.97 0.22
CA LEU A 96 -2.83 -5.00 0.83
C LEU A 96 -3.62 -5.94 1.75
N LEU A 97 -4.51 -5.39 2.57
CA LEU A 97 -5.39 -6.18 3.43
C LEU A 97 -6.35 -7.05 2.62
N ALA A 98 -6.86 -6.56 1.49
CA ALA A 98 -7.72 -7.34 0.59
C ALA A 98 -6.94 -8.43 -0.17
N ALA A 99 -5.64 -8.25 -0.36
CA ALA A 99 -4.71 -9.21 -0.92
C ALA A 99 -4.13 -10.19 0.12
N ASP A 100 -4.62 -10.16 1.36
CA ASP A 100 -4.11 -10.93 2.51
C ASP A 100 -2.61 -10.76 2.77
N LYS A 101 -2.05 -9.60 2.40
CA LYS A 101 -0.63 -9.28 2.57
C LYS A 101 -0.35 -8.64 3.92
N ALA A 102 -0.39 -9.47 4.96
CA ALA A 102 -0.18 -9.05 6.34
C ALA A 102 1.18 -8.36 6.56
N ASP A 103 2.28 -8.98 6.13
CA ASP A 103 3.63 -8.45 6.32
C ASP A 103 3.84 -7.13 5.57
N ALA A 104 3.39 -7.05 4.32
CA ALA A 104 3.45 -5.81 3.56
C ALA A 104 2.60 -4.69 4.19
N THR A 105 1.43 -5.04 4.77
CA THR A 105 0.59 -4.08 5.50
C THR A 105 1.30 -3.56 6.74
N VAL A 106 1.93 -4.45 7.53
CA VAL A 106 2.70 -4.04 8.72
C VAL A 106 3.87 -3.16 8.32
N ARG A 107 4.58 -3.48 7.24
CA ARG A 107 5.68 -2.65 6.74
C ARG A 107 5.21 -1.22 6.40
N VAL A 108 4.06 -1.06 5.75
CA VAL A 108 3.51 0.29 5.47
C VAL A 108 3.18 1.04 6.78
N TYR A 109 2.66 0.34 7.79
CA TYR A 109 2.43 0.92 9.12
C TYR A 109 3.74 1.34 9.81
N GLU A 110 4.78 0.51 9.75
CA GLU A 110 6.11 0.84 10.30
C GLU A 110 6.70 2.08 9.60
N LEU A 111 6.60 2.18 8.27
CA LEU A 111 7.05 3.36 7.52
C LEU A 111 6.28 4.64 7.92
N LEU A 112 4.97 4.54 8.20
CA LEU A 112 4.19 5.68 8.71
C LEU A 112 4.75 6.15 10.05
N ARG A 113 5.05 5.22 10.97
CA ARG A 113 5.61 5.54 12.28
C ARG A 113 7.00 6.15 12.19
N GLU A 114 7.88 5.54 11.39
CA GLU A 114 9.23 6.05 11.15
C GLU A 114 9.21 7.46 10.54
N GLY A 115 8.22 7.75 9.71
CA GLY A 115 7.99 9.07 9.12
C GLY A 115 7.35 10.09 10.06
N GLY A 116 6.97 9.69 11.28
CA GLY A 116 6.22 10.54 12.21
C GLY A 116 4.81 10.90 11.72
N CYS A 117 4.25 10.11 10.79
CA CYS A 117 2.90 10.32 10.31
C CYS A 117 1.89 9.87 11.35
N GLU A 118 1.01 10.78 11.78
CA GLU A 118 -0.08 10.44 12.69
C GLU A 118 -1.07 9.51 11.98
N VAL A 119 -1.30 8.34 12.57
CA VAL A 119 -2.32 7.40 12.10
C VAL A 119 -3.66 7.86 12.63
N ASP A 120 -4.49 8.41 11.74
CA ASP A 120 -5.81 8.86 12.13
C ASP A 120 -6.71 7.71 12.62
N ASP A 121 -7.79 8.13 13.27
CA ASP A 121 -8.75 7.26 13.94
C ASP A 121 -9.40 6.23 12.99
N TYR A 122 -9.52 6.57 11.70
CA TYR A 122 -10.09 5.74 10.66
C TYR A 122 -9.08 4.72 10.12
N LEU A 123 -7.90 5.17 9.69
CA LEU A 123 -6.81 4.34 9.21
C LEU A 123 -6.40 3.32 10.27
N GLY A 124 -6.30 3.76 11.53
CA GLY A 124 -6.04 2.90 12.67
C GLY A 124 -7.07 1.77 12.84
N ARG A 125 -8.37 2.05 12.67
CA ARG A 125 -9.43 1.01 12.66
C ARG A 125 -9.26 0.02 11.51
N VAL A 126 -8.91 0.52 10.33
CA VAL A 126 -8.71 -0.32 9.15
C VAL A 126 -7.52 -1.27 9.37
N LEU A 127 -6.38 -0.75 9.83
CA LEU A 127 -5.18 -1.52 10.13
C LEU A 127 -5.44 -2.55 11.23
N SER A 128 -5.95 -2.13 12.40
CA SER A 128 -6.19 -3.03 13.53
C SER A 128 -7.11 -4.20 13.16
N ARG A 129 -8.27 -3.93 12.56
CA ARG A 129 -9.22 -4.99 12.16
C ARG A 129 -8.63 -5.92 11.10
N GLY A 130 -7.99 -5.36 10.09
CA GLY A 130 -7.40 -6.13 8.99
C GLY A 130 -6.26 -7.02 9.46
N LEU A 131 -5.30 -6.47 10.20
CA LEU A 131 -4.17 -7.21 10.74
C LEU A 131 -4.59 -8.29 11.74
N ARG A 132 -5.57 -7.99 12.60
CA ARG A 132 -6.14 -8.98 13.53
C ARG A 132 -6.77 -10.16 12.78
N ARG A 133 -7.51 -9.89 11.69
CA ARG A 133 -8.08 -10.92 10.80
C ARG A 133 -6.98 -11.78 10.17
N LEU A 134 -5.86 -11.18 9.79
CA LEU A 134 -4.70 -11.86 9.20
C LEU A 134 -3.72 -12.44 10.23
N GLY A 135 -4.10 -12.52 11.51
CA GLY A 135 -3.30 -13.16 12.55
C GLY A 135 -2.24 -12.29 13.23
N ARG A 136 -2.03 -11.05 12.78
CA ARG A 136 -1.09 -10.07 13.38
C ARG A 136 -1.71 -9.32 14.55
N LYS A 137 -2.10 -10.10 15.58
CA LYS A 137 -2.85 -9.62 16.75
C LYS A 137 -2.03 -8.70 17.66
N ASP A 138 -0.74 -8.93 17.74
CA ASP A 138 0.25 -8.12 18.46
C ASP A 138 0.28 -6.69 17.92
N VAL A 139 0.52 -6.53 16.61
CA VAL A 139 0.54 -5.23 15.92
C VAL A 139 -0.82 -4.55 16.00
N ALA A 140 -1.92 -5.30 15.79
CA ALA A 140 -3.26 -4.74 15.93
C ALA A 140 -3.54 -4.18 17.34
N SER A 141 -3.07 -4.86 18.38
CA SER A 141 -3.25 -4.43 19.77
C SER A 141 -2.32 -3.29 20.17
N GLU A 142 -1.16 -3.14 19.51
CA GLU A 142 -0.34 -1.93 19.58
C GLU A 142 -1.06 -0.73 18.99
N ILE A 143 -1.60 -0.85 17.77
CA ILE A 143 -2.37 0.21 17.11
C ILE A 143 -3.57 0.65 17.96
N ASP A 144 -4.32 -0.32 18.54
CA ASP A 144 -5.45 -0.01 19.41
C ASP A 144 -5.01 0.82 20.65
N ARG A 145 -3.87 0.47 21.26
CA ARG A 145 -3.30 1.20 22.40
C ARG A 145 -2.87 2.62 22.03
N GLU A 146 -2.19 2.80 20.89
CA GLU A 146 -1.77 4.11 20.40
C GLU A 146 -2.96 5.04 20.16
N LEU A 147 -4.10 4.50 19.69
CA LEU A 147 -5.34 5.25 19.49
C LEU A 147 -6.16 5.48 20.77
N GLY A 148 -5.61 5.15 21.96
CA GLY A 148 -6.32 5.25 23.23
C GLY A 148 -7.50 4.27 23.38
N ARG A 149 -7.58 3.24 22.52
CA ARG A 149 -8.61 2.20 22.60
C ARG A 149 -8.07 1.03 23.41
N VAL A 150 -8.24 1.12 24.72
CA VAL A 150 -8.16 -0.08 25.57
C VAL A 150 -9.30 -1.00 25.13
N VAL A 151 -8.98 -2.11 24.48
CA VAL A 151 -9.93 -3.22 24.29
C VAL A 151 -10.32 -3.67 25.70
N GLY A 152 -11.54 -3.31 26.10
CA GLY A 152 -12.05 -3.52 27.45
C GLY A 152 -11.73 -4.92 27.96
N GLY A 153 -11.04 -4.98 29.09
CA GLY A 153 -10.95 -6.18 29.90
C GLY A 153 -12.36 -6.65 30.24
N GLY A 154 -12.59 -7.96 30.09
CA GLY A 154 -13.84 -8.59 30.47
C GLY A 154 -14.20 -8.20 31.90
N MET A 155 -15.46 -7.81 32.09
CA MET A 155 -16.03 -7.56 33.41
C MET A 155 -15.94 -8.85 34.22
N GLU A 156 -14.99 -8.92 35.15
CA GLU A 156 -15.03 -9.89 36.23
C GLU A 156 -16.17 -9.46 37.16
N LYS A 157 -17.30 -10.15 37.07
CA LYS A 157 -18.33 -10.08 38.10
C LYS A 157 -17.81 -10.82 39.33
N VAL A 158 -17.14 -10.10 40.23
CA VAL A 158 -17.01 -10.57 41.61
C VAL A 158 -18.32 -10.25 42.32
N GLY A 159 -19.14 -11.28 42.48
CA GLY A 159 -20.25 -11.25 43.41
C GLY A 159 -19.74 -11.58 44.81
N ALA A 160 -20.03 -10.70 45.77
CA ALA A 160 -20.28 -11.00 47.18
C ALA A 160 -21.16 -9.89 47.73
#